data_AF-A0A0Q0F006-F1
#
_entry.id   AF-A0A0Q0F006-F1
#
_cell.length_a   1.000
_cell.length_b   1.000
_cell.length_c   1.000
_cell.angle_alpha   90.00
_cell.angle_beta   90.00
_cell.angle_gamma   90.00
#
_symmetry.space_group_name_H-M   'P 1'
#
loop_
_entity.id
_entity.type
_entity.pdbx_description
1 polymer ?
#
loop_
_entity_poly.entity_id
_entity_poly.type
_entity_poly.pdbx_seq_one_letter_code
_entity_poly.pdbx_strand_id
1 'polypeptide(L)'
;MYAQKHSLNQHLIETLLSWVKSGEIAIPEIQRPFVWDCSKVRDLMDSLYQGFPVGYIIAWRNPTVKLKDGSLAEGEKVLIDGQQRVTALTAAIAGQQVINQDY
;
A
#
# COMPACT_ATOMS: atom_id res chain seq x y z
N MET A 1 -7.22 -16.44 25.20
CA MET A 1 -6.88 -15.09 24.68
C MET A 1 -7.30 -15.04 23.23
N TYR A 2 -8.17 -14.09 22.85
CA TYR A 2 -8.47 -13.88 21.42
C TYR A 2 -7.23 -13.28 20.75
N ALA A 3 -6.63 -13.99 19.80
CA ALA A 3 -5.60 -13.42 18.95
C ALA A 3 -6.18 -12.21 18.23
N GLN A 4 -5.45 -11.10 18.21
CA GLN A 4 -5.85 -9.88 17.53
C GLN A 4 -6.04 -10.19 16.03
N LYS A 5 -7.30 -10.20 15.56
CA LYS A 5 -7.65 -10.62 14.19
C LYS A 5 -7.29 -9.57 13.13
N HIS A 6 -7.16 -8.30 13.53
CA HIS A 6 -6.74 -7.18 12.68
C HIS A 6 -6.17 -6.05 13.56
N SER A 7 -5.28 -5.22 13.01
CA SER A 7 -4.76 -4.02 13.65
C SER A 7 -5.03 -2.79 12.78
N LEU A 8 -5.51 -1.71 13.40
CA LEU A 8 -5.69 -0.40 12.77
C LEU A 8 -4.56 0.50 13.23
N ASN A 9 -3.71 0.91 12.30
CA ASN A 9 -2.53 1.73 12.60
C ASN A 9 -2.53 2.98 11.72
N GLN A 10 -2.10 4.11 12.28
CA GLN A 10 -1.87 5.34 11.55
C GLN A 10 -0.38 5.47 11.26
N HIS A 11 -0.04 5.58 9.98
CA HIS A 11 1.33 5.76 9.50
C HIS A 11 1.42 7.00 8.63
N LEU A 12 2.60 7.62 8.58
CA LEU A 12 2.86 8.72 7.66
C LEU A 12 2.84 8.18 6.22
N ILE A 13 2.46 9.03 5.26
CA ILE A 13 2.43 8.67 3.84
C ILE A 13 3.83 8.25 3.38
N GLU A 14 4.88 8.93 3.84
CA GLU A 14 6.27 8.56 3.56
C GLU A 14 6.63 7.13 4.01
N THR A 15 6.07 6.68 5.14
CA THR A 15 6.30 5.33 5.65
C THR A 15 5.67 4.29 4.73
N LEU A 16 4.44 4.54 4.29
CA LEU A 16 3.76 3.69 3.30
C LEU A 16 4.55 3.62 1.99
N LEU A 17 4.98 4.76 1.46
CA LEU A 17 5.76 4.82 0.21
C LEU A 17 7.10 4.09 0.35
N SER A 18 7.75 4.21 1.51
CA SER A 18 8.98 3.47 1.81
C SER A 18 8.75 1.96 1.76
N TRP A 19 7.66 1.46 2.35
CA TRP A 19 7.31 0.04 2.33
C TRP A 19 7.00 -0.50 0.94
N VAL A 20 6.33 0.29 0.10
CA VAL A 20 6.09 -0.09 -1.30
C VAL A 20 7.41 -0.12 -2.06
N LYS A 21 8.28 0.88 -1.86
CA LYS A 21 9.58 0.99 -2.53
C LYS A 21 10.56 -0.11 -2.10
N SER A 22 10.54 -0.52 -0.83
CA SER A 22 11.40 -1.58 -0.30
C SER A 22 10.89 -2.99 -0.64
N GLY A 23 9.68 -3.11 -1.17
CA GLY A 23 9.02 -4.40 -1.39
C GLY A 23 8.45 -5.01 -0.11
N GLU A 24 8.46 -4.30 1.03
CA GLU A 24 7.84 -4.77 2.27
C GLU A 24 6.32 -4.92 2.11
N ILE A 25 5.69 -4.02 1.33
CA ILE A 25 4.33 -4.17 0.83
C ILE A 25 4.37 -4.52 -0.66
N ALA A 26 4.03 -5.77 -0.97
CA ALA A 26 3.84 -6.24 -2.33
C ALA A 26 2.45 -5.81 -2.86
N ILE A 27 2.44 -5.19 -4.04
CA ILE A 27 1.24 -4.92 -4.82
C ILE A 27 1.08 -6.09 -5.82
N PRO A 28 0.07 -6.97 -5.69
CA PRO A 28 -0.05 -8.16 -6.53
C PRO A 28 -0.16 -7.85 -8.03
N GLU A 29 0.56 -8.58 -8.88
CA GLU A 29 0.45 -8.47 -10.36
C GLU A 29 -0.94 -8.82 -10.90
N ILE A 30 -1.69 -9.70 -10.22
CA ILE A 30 -3.07 -10.10 -10.57
C ILE A 30 -4.09 -8.96 -10.41
N GLN A 31 -3.69 -7.82 -9.83
CA GLN A 31 -4.59 -6.70 -9.65
C GLN A 31 -4.91 -5.96 -10.96
N ARG A 32 -6.09 -5.33 -10.99
CA ARG A 32 -6.56 -4.54 -12.14
C ARG A 32 -5.52 -3.46 -12.48
N PRO A 33 -5.32 -3.16 -13.77
CA PRO A 33 -4.41 -2.10 -14.16
C PRO A 33 -4.92 -0.75 -13.63
N PHE A 34 -4.01 0.22 -13.51
CA PHE A 34 -4.33 1.54 -12.99
C PHE A 34 -5.32 2.26 -13.92
N VAL A 35 -6.42 2.77 -13.35
CA VAL A 35 -7.57 3.37 -14.07
C VAL A 35 -7.88 4.80 -13.67
N TRP A 36 -7.16 5.32 -12.68
CA TRP A 36 -7.37 6.70 -12.25
C TRP A 36 -6.75 7.65 -13.26
N ASP A 37 -7.57 8.55 -13.79
CA ASP A 37 -7.11 9.71 -14.52
C ASP A 37 -6.44 10.73 -13.56
N CYS A 38 -5.80 11.75 -14.15
CA CYS A 38 -5.12 12.80 -13.40
C CYS A 38 -6.05 13.57 -12.44
N SER A 39 -7.35 13.64 -12.74
CA SER A 39 -8.30 14.37 -11.89
C SER A 39 -8.52 13.65 -10.57
N LYS A 40 -8.70 12.32 -10.58
CA LYS A 40 -8.83 11.51 -9.36
C LYS A 40 -7.55 11.52 -8.52
N VAL A 41 -6.39 11.51 -9.17
CA VAL A 41 -5.09 11.63 -8.47
C VAL A 41 -4.99 12.98 -7.77
N ARG A 42 -5.30 14.09 -8.47
CA ARG A 42 -5.32 15.42 -7.87
C ARG A 42 -6.30 15.51 -6.71
N ASP A 43 -7.53 15.02 -6.87
CA ASP A 43 -8.55 15.11 -5.83
C ASP A 43 -8.15 14.32 -4.56
N LEU A 44 -7.42 13.21 -4.69
CA LEU A 44 -6.80 12.51 -3.57
C LEU A 44 -5.74 13.38 -2.87
N MET A 45 -4.87 14.03 -3.64
CA MET A 45 -3.83 14.91 -3.10
C MET A 45 -4.45 16.12 -2.38
N ASP A 46 -5.47 16.73 -2.95
CA ASP A 46 -6.20 17.85 -2.34
C ASP A 46 -6.87 17.42 -1.04
N SER A 47 -7.50 16.23 -1.02
CA SER A 47 -8.12 15.68 0.19
C SER A 47 -7.08 15.44 1.30
N LEU A 48 -5.92 14.89 0.96
CA LEU A 48 -4.83 14.68 1.91
C LEU A 48 -4.28 16.01 2.44
N TYR A 49 -4.09 16.99 1.55
CA TYR A 49 -3.57 18.31 1.92
C TYR A 49 -4.53 19.07 2.84
N GLN A 50 -5.84 18.95 2.61
CA GLN A 50 -6.88 19.58 3.44
C GLN A 50 -7.22 18.77 4.71
N GLY A 51 -6.61 17.58 4.90
CA GLY A 51 -6.87 16.73 6.05
C GLY A 51 -8.23 16.02 6.04
N PHE A 52 -8.84 15.86 4.86
CA PHE A 52 -10.08 15.11 4.72
C PHE A 52 -9.84 13.59 4.84
N PRO A 53 -10.84 12.84 5.35
CA PRO A 53 -10.72 11.39 5.44
C PRO A 53 -10.71 10.75 4.05
N VAL A 54 -9.64 10.01 3.74
CA VAL A 54 -9.46 9.33 2.44
C VAL A 54 -9.66 7.80 2.49
N GLY A 55 -10.11 7.28 3.63
CA GLY A 55 -10.33 5.85 3.89
C GLY A 55 -9.08 5.08 4.31
N TYR A 56 -9.19 3.76 4.46
CA TYR A 56 -8.11 2.88 4.93
C TYR A 56 -7.40 2.18 3.80
N ILE A 57 -6.14 1.81 4.01
CA ILE A 57 -5.42 0.83 3.21
C ILE A 57 -5.45 -0.49 3.97
N ILE A 58 -5.77 -1.58 3.28
CA ILE A 58 -5.83 -2.91 3.90
C ILE A 58 -4.68 -3.74 3.35
N ALA A 59 -3.81 -4.20 4.25
CA ALA A 59 -2.73 -5.11 3.92
C ALA A 59 -2.87 -6.38 4.77
N TRP A 60 -2.59 -7.53 4.17
CA TRP A 60 -2.48 -8.79 4.87
C TRP A 60 -1.00 -9.11 5.09
N ARG A 61 -0.61 -9.31 6.35
CA ARG A 61 0.74 -9.72 6.71
C ARG A 61 0.77 -11.23 6.93
N ASN A 62 1.66 -11.93 6.22
CA ASN A 62 1.89 -13.35 6.48
C ASN A 62 2.43 -13.56 7.91
N PRO A 63 2.06 -14.66 8.59
CA PRO A 63 2.56 -14.94 9.93
C PRO A 63 4.09 -15.07 9.90
N THR A 64 4.75 -14.49 10.91
CA THR A 64 6.20 -14.62 11.09
C THR A 64 6.55 -16.08 11.36
N VAL A 65 7.42 -16.66 10.54
CA VAL A 65 7.85 -18.06 10.67
C VAL A 65 9.23 -18.11 11.31
N LYS A 66 9.41 -18.99 12.30
CA LYS A 66 10.74 -19.30 12.84
C LYS A 66 11.49 -20.21 11.86
N LEU A 67 12.65 -19.76 11.40
CA LEU A 67 13.55 -20.54 10.59
C LEU A 67 14.35 -21.53 11.44
N LYS A 68 14.91 -22.56 10.79
CA LYS A 68 15.67 -23.62 11.48
C LYS A 68 16.94 -23.12 12.17
N ASP A 69 17.44 -21.96 11.76
CA ASP A 69 18.59 -21.27 12.36
C ASP A 69 18.21 -20.37 13.55
N GLY A 70 16.93 -20.32 13.93
CA GLY A 70 16.41 -19.51 15.03
C GLY A 70 16.05 -18.07 14.63
N SER A 71 16.33 -17.65 13.40
CA SER A 71 15.91 -16.34 12.89
C SER A 71 14.41 -16.31 12.57
N LEU A 72 13.84 -15.10 12.53
CA LEU A 72 12.44 -14.87 12.18
C LEU A 72 12.36 -14.40 10.73
N ALA A 73 11.67 -15.16 9.89
CA ALA A 73 11.24 -14.68 8.58
C ALA A 73 9.97 -13.85 8.77
N GLU A 74 10.09 -12.52 8.70
CA GLU A 74 8.92 -11.66 8.63
C GLU A 74 8.21 -11.87 7.30
N GLY A 75 6.93 -12.23 7.38
CA GLY A 75 6.10 -12.44 6.20
C GLY A 75 5.90 -11.12 5.45
N GLU A 76 5.97 -11.20 4.11
CA GLU A 76 5.65 -10.08 3.22
C GLU A 76 4.23 -9.56 3.49
N LYS A 77 4.03 -8.24 3.42
CA LYS A 77 2.70 -7.64 3.45
C LYS A 77 2.16 -7.61 2.04
N VAL A 78 0.95 -8.11 1.84
CA VAL A 78 0.26 -8.06 0.55
C VAL A 78 -0.83 -7.01 0.61
N LEU A 79 -0.85 -6.09 -0.35
CA LEU A 79 -1.91 -5.09 -0.46
C LEU A 79 -3.23 -5.75 -0.91
N ILE A 80 -4.26 -5.65 -0.08
CA ILE A 80 -5.59 -6.23 -0.33
C ILE A 80 -6.56 -5.17 -0.87
N ASP A 81 -6.52 -3.96 -0.30
CA ASP A 81 -7.35 -2.83 -0.73
C ASP A 81 -6.55 -1.52 -0.75
N GLY A 82 -7.00 -0.57 -1.56
CA GLY A 82 -6.39 0.75 -1.68
C GLY A 82 -5.32 0.86 -2.75
N GLN A 83 -5.18 -0.15 -3.62
CA GLN A 83 -4.24 -0.19 -4.73
C GLN A 83 -4.20 1.12 -5.53
N GLN A 84 -5.32 1.59 -6.07
CA GLN A 84 -5.34 2.80 -6.91
C GLN A 84 -4.83 4.04 -6.14
N ARG A 85 -5.12 4.13 -4.83
CA ARG A 85 -4.61 5.22 -3.97
C ARG A 85 -3.11 5.09 -3.74
N VAL A 86 -2.63 3.89 -3.42
CA VAL A 86 -1.20 3.63 -3.22
C VAL A 86 -0.42 3.91 -4.51
N THR A 87 -0.89 3.39 -5.64
CA THR A 87 -0.29 3.63 -6.96
C THR A 87 -0.30 5.12 -7.32
N ALA A 88 -1.41 5.83 -7.08
CA ALA A 88 -1.48 7.29 -7.31
C ALA A 88 -0.47 8.06 -6.46
N LEU A 89 -0.32 7.72 -5.17
CA LEU A 89 0.66 8.35 -4.28
C LEU A 89 2.09 8.07 -4.73
N THR A 90 2.38 6.84 -5.12
CA THR A 90 3.69 6.45 -5.63
C THR A 90 4.02 7.17 -6.94
N ALA A 91 3.05 7.33 -7.84
CA ALA A 91 3.24 8.07 -9.08
C ALA A 91 3.46 9.58 -8.83
N ALA A 92 2.55 10.19 -8.05
CA ALA A 92 2.51 11.64 -7.86
C ALA A 92 3.63 12.15 -6.93
N ILE A 93 3.99 11.39 -5.91
CA ILE A 93 4.95 11.80 -4.88
C ILE A 93 6.35 11.22 -5.17
N ALA A 94 6.44 9.95 -5.56
CA ALA A 94 7.73 9.30 -5.81
C ALA A 94 8.18 9.37 -7.28
N GLY A 95 7.35 9.91 -8.17
CA GLY A 95 7.69 10.12 -9.59
C GLY A 95 7.88 8.84 -10.39
N GLN A 96 7.32 7.71 -9.92
CA GLN A 96 7.46 6.42 -10.60
C GLN A 96 6.49 6.32 -11.79
N GLN A 97 6.96 5.74 -12.89
CA GLN A 97 6.09 5.44 -14.03
C GLN A 97 5.09 4.33 -13.64
N VAL A 98 3.82 4.55 -13.96
CA VAL A 98 2.74 3.59 -13.72
C VAL A 98 2.28 3.01 -15.04
N ILE A 99 2.07 1.70 -15.06
CA ILE A 99 1.47 0.99 -16.19
C ILE A 99 -0.06 1.10 -16.05
N ASN A 100 -0.67 1.77 -17.02
CA ASN A 100 -2.12 1.97 -17.08
C ASN A 100 -2.76 0.88 -17.95
N GLN A 101 -4.10 0.89 -18.08
CA GLN A 101 -4.81 -0.12 -18.86
C GLN A 101 -4.53 -0.07 -20.38
N ASP A 102 -4.01 1.04 -20.88
CA ASP A 102 -3.80 1.31 -22.31
C ASP A 102 -2.45 0.76 -22.83
N TYR A 103 -1.96 -0.34 -22.25
CA TYR A 103 -0.71 -0.99 -22.69
C TYR A 103 -0.90 -1.78 -23.99
#